data_AF-A0A3D4B8Q6-F1
#
_entry.id   AF-A0A3D4B8Q6-F1
#
_cell.length_a   1.000
_cell.length_b   1.000
_cell.length_c   1.000
_cell.angle_alpha   90.00
_cell.angle_beta   90.00
_cell.angle_gamma   90.00
#
_symmetry.space_group_name_H-M   'P 1'
#
loop_
_entity.id
_entity.type
_entity.pdbx_description
1 polymer ?
#
loop_
_entity_poly.entity_id
_entity_poly.type
_entity_poly.pdbx_seq_one_letter_code
_entity_poly.pdbx_strand_id
1 'polypeptide(L)'
;MDMEHKRAVVVLSNSFNDPDDIGFHLMNSAYPLKESPSSKEVIAVDPAILSEYTGEYEFAPQAILTITKSGETLSAQLTGQPAFPMFAESETKFFY
;
A
#
# COMPACT_ATOMS: atom_id res chain seq x y z
N MET A 1 -13.27 4.89 23.83
CA MET A 1 -14.50 5.12 24.61
C MET A 1 -14.29 6.39 25.39
N ASP A 2 -15.15 7.38 25.20
CA ASP A 2 -15.12 8.61 25.98
C ASP A 2 -16.13 8.49 27.12
N MET A 3 -15.61 8.36 28.34
CA MET A 3 -16.44 8.13 29.54
C MET A 3 -17.12 9.42 30.02
N GLU A 4 -16.57 10.58 29.69
CA GLU A 4 -17.07 11.89 30.11
C GLU A 4 -18.35 12.28 29.35
N HIS A 5 -18.35 12.10 28.02
CA HIS A 5 -19.50 12.35 27.16
C HIS A 5 -20.37 11.10 26.93
N LYS A 6 -20.00 9.94 27.51
CA LYS A 6 -20.67 8.64 27.36
C LYS A 6 -20.81 8.20 25.89
N ARG A 7 -19.71 8.32 25.13
CA ARG A 7 -19.68 8.01 23.69
C ARG A 7 -18.73 6.84 23.39
N ALA A 8 -19.20 5.94 22.54
CA ALA A 8 -18.41 4.85 21.97
C ALA A 8 -18.57 4.89 20.45
N VAL A 9 -17.46 4.74 19.73
CA VAL A 9 -17.43 4.63 18.27
C VAL A 9 -16.80 3.29 17.95
N VAL A 10 -17.41 2.55 17.03
CA VAL A 10 -16.91 1.28 16.50
C VAL A 10 -16.84 1.43 15.00
N VAL A 11 -15.68 1.16 14.41
CA VAL A 11 -15.45 1.20 12.96
C VAL A 11 -15.04 -0.20 12.51
N LEU A 12 -15.65 -0.67 11.43
CA LEU A 12 -15.36 -1.96 10.81
C LEU A 12 -14.87 -1.68 9.38
N SER A 13 -13.74 -2.28 9.00
CA SER A 13 -13.17 -2.17 7.66
C SER A 13 -13.05 -3.56 7.03
N ASN A 14 -13.34 -3.65 5.74
CA ASN A 14 -13.08 -4.83 4.91
C ASN A 14 -11.85 -4.64 4.01
N SER A 15 -11.01 -3.66 4.32
CA SER A 15 -9.77 -3.35 3.60
C SER A 15 -8.58 -3.37 4.54
N PHE A 16 -7.37 -3.44 3.98
CA PHE A 16 -6.12 -3.32 4.74
C PHE A 16 -5.83 -1.88 5.20
N ASN A 17 -6.64 -0.91 4.78
CA ASN A 17 -6.47 0.48 5.22
C ASN A 17 -6.88 0.60 6.69
N ASP A 18 -6.04 1.31 7.44
CA ASP A 18 -6.24 1.65 8.83
C ASP A 18 -7.42 2.63 9.00
N PRO A 19 -8.52 2.24 9.67
CA PRO A 19 -9.73 3.06 9.82
C PRO A 19 -9.73 3.94 11.08
N ASP A 20 -8.62 3.96 11.82
CA ASP A 20 -8.55 4.54 13.16
C ASP A 20 -8.80 6.05 13.18
N ASP A 21 -8.33 6.78 12.17
CA ASP A 21 -8.54 8.23 12.03
C ASP A 21 -10.03 8.59 11.92
N ILE A 22 -10.82 7.77 11.21
CA ILE A 22 -12.29 7.90 11.16
C ILE A 22 -12.87 7.70 12.56
N GLY A 23 -12.42 6.68 13.29
CA GLY A 23 -12.87 6.39 14.65
C GLY A 23 -12.59 7.54 15.61
N PHE A 24 -11.38 8.10 15.57
CA PHE A 24 -10.98 9.22 16.41
C PHE A 24 -11.71 10.52 16.02
N HIS A 25 -11.85 10.81 14.73
CA HIS A 25 -12.56 12.00 14.25
C HIS A 25 -14.04 12.00 14.66
N LEU A 26 -14.71 10.85 14.57
CA LEU A 26 -16.11 10.71 15.01
C LEU A 26 -16.27 10.82 16.53
N MET A 27 -15.25 10.42 17.30
CA MET A 27 -15.23 10.57 18.76
C MET A 27 -14.98 12.02 19.16
N ASN A 28 -14.02 12.68 18.51
CA ASN A 28 -13.62 14.06 18.73
C ASN A 28 -13.12 14.66 17.41
N SER A 29 -13.86 15.64 16.88
CA SER A 29 -13.59 16.27 15.59
C SER A 29 -12.28 17.07 15.54
N ALA A 30 -11.61 17.28 16.68
CA ALA A 30 -10.27 17.85 16.74
C ALA A 30 -9.18 16.91 16.18
N TYR A 31 -9.44 15.60 16.11
CA TYR A 31 -8.55 14.66 15.41
C TYR A 31 -8.77 14.79 13.91
N PRO A 32 -7.76 15.17 13.12
CA PRO A 32 -7.91 15.30 11.68
C PRO A 32 -8.08 13.92 11.03
N LEU A 33 -8.86 13.87 9.96
CA LEU A 33 -8.87 12.74 9.06
C LEU A 33 -7.54 12.69 8.30
N LYS A 34 -7.02 11.49 8.03
CA LYS A 34 -5.91 11.33 7.11
C LYS A 34 -6.35 11.83 5.74
N GLU A 35 -5.47 12.56 5.08
CA GLU A 35 -5.70 12.94 3.69
C GLU A 35 -5.75 11.69 2.83
N SER A 36 -6.72 11.64 1.91
CA SER A 36 -6.75 10.59 0.90
C SER A 36 -5.43 10.62 0.12
N PRO A 37 -4.77 9.48 -0.10
CA PRO A 37 -3.56 9.44 -0.92
C PRO A 37 -3.89 10.07 -2.27
N SER A 38 -3.11 11.09 -2.66
CA SER A 38 -3.24 11.74 -3.96
C SER A 38 -3.15 10.68 -5.05
N SER A 39 -3.96 10.80 -6.10
CA SER A 39 -3.89 9.92 -7.26
C SER A 39 -2.44 9.84 -7.75
N LYS A 40 -1.81 8.67 -7.61
CA LYS A 40 -0.47 8.45 -8.14
C LYS A 40 -0.57 8.36 -9.66
N GLU A 41 0.17 9.20 -10.38
CA GLU A 41 0.27 9.08 -11.83
C GLU A 41 1.19 7.92 -12.19
N VAL A 42 0.75 7.10 -13.14
CA VAL A 42 1.56 6.04 -13.72
C VAL A 42 2.41 6.64 -14.81
N ILE A 43 3.72 6.46 -14.73
CA ILE A 43 4.65 6.84 -15.80
C ILE A 43 5.11 5.60 -16.57
N ALA A 44 5.37 5.78 -17.86
CA ALA A 44 6.06 4.77 -18.66
C ALA A 44 7.57 4.83 -18.36
N VAL A 45 8.15 3.70 -17.98
CA VAL A 45 9.60 3.54 -17.76
C VAL A 45 10.13 2.60 -18.83
N ASP A 46 11.36 2.87 -19.31
CA ASP A 46 12.00 2.01 -20.31
C ASP A 46 12.01 0.54 -19.84
N PRO A 47 11.51 -0.40 -20.66
CA PRO A 47 11.51 -1.81 -20.31
C PRO A 47 12.90 -2.36 -19.95
N ALA A 48 13.99 -1.80 -20.46
CA ALA A 48 15.36 -2.18 -20.09
C ALA A 48 15.65 -1.87 -18.63
N ILE A 49 15.26 -0.68 -18.15
CA ILE A 49 15.39 -0.29 -16.73
C ILE A 49 14.54 -1.23 -15.86
N LEU A 50 13.30 -1.52 -16.26
CA LEU A 50 12.44 -2.44 -15.52
C LEU A 50 13.06 -3.84 -15.39
N SER A 51 13.76 -4.31 -16.43
CA SER A 51 14.44 -5.60 -16.40
C SER A 51 15.57 -5.69 -15.36
N GLU A 52 16.17 -4.56 -14.98
CA GLU A 52 17.21 -4.53 -13.94
C GLU A 52 16.65 -4.81 -12.53
N TYR A 53 15.36 -4.58 -12.30
CA TYR A 53 14.69 -4.84 -11.02
C TYR A 53 14.14 -6.26 -10.89
N THR A 54 14.28 -7.11 -11.91
CA THR A 54 13.80 -8.50 -11.82
C THR A 54 14.74 -9.34 -10.97
N GLY A 55 14.18 -10.15 -10.07
CA GLY A 55 14.98 -10.96 -9.15
C GLY A 55 14.22 -11.37 -7.90
N GLU A 56 14.95 -12.00 -6.99
CA GLU A 56 14.46 -12.41 -5.67
C GLU A 56 15.14 -11.57 -4.58
N TYR A 57 14.35 -10.97 -3.72
CA TYR A 57 14.79 -10.09 -2.65
C TYR A 57 14.32 -10.66 -1.31
N GLU A 58 15.26 -10.89 -0.39
CA GLU A 58 14.92 -11.35 0.95
C GLU A 58 14.32 -10.19 1.76
N PHE A 59 13.05 -10.33 2.17
CA PHE A 59 12.36 -9.36 3.03
C PHE A 59 12.51 -9.72 4.52
N ALA A 60 12.47 -11.01 4.82
CA ALA A 60 12.72 -11.60 6.14
C ALA A 60 13.08 -13.10 5.97
N PRO A 61 13.51 -13.82 7.02
CA PRO A 61 13.78 -15.26 6.93
C PRO A 61 12.58 -16.00 6.36
N GLN A 62 12.77 -16.75 5.26
CA GLN A 62 11.73 -17.47 4.52
C GLN A 62 10.66 -16.58 3.84
N ALA A 63 10.80 -15.26 3.86
CA ALA A 63 9.94 -14.32 3.16
C ALA A 63 10.71 -13.69 1.99
N ILE A 64 10.61 -14.33 0.82
CA ILE A 64 11.20 -13.86 -0.42
C ILE A 64 10.16 -13.04 -1.20
N LEU A 65 10.55 -11.84 -1.60
CA LEU A 65 9.85 -10.99 -2.55
C LEU A 65 10.41 -11.26 -3.95
N THR A 66 9.62 -11.87 -4.81
CA THR A 66 9.97 -12.14 -6.20
C THR A 66 9.43 -11.02 -7.08
N ILE A 67 10.31 -10.33 -7.80
CA ILE A 67 9.96 -9.32 -8.79
C ILE A 67 10.13 -9.90 -10.19
N THR A 68 9.05 -9.87 -10.97
CA THR A 68 9.03 -10.37 -12.35
C THR A 68 8.55 -9.29 -13.30
N LYS A 69 8.96 -9.36 -14.57
CA LYS A 69 8.49 -8.45 -15.61
C LYS A 69 7.36 -9.09 -16.41
N SER A 70 6.25 -8.37 -16.52
CA SER A 70 5.06 -8.75 -17.28
C SER A 70 4.78 -7.69 -18.33
N GLY A 71 5.36 -7.88 -19.52
CA GLY A 71 5.28 -6.89 -20.61
C GLY A 71 6.01 -5.59 -20.26
N GLU A 72 5.24 -4.51 -20.14
CA GLU A 72 5.72 -3.15 -19.81
C GLU A 72 5.61 -2.82 -18.31
N THR A 73 5.21 -3.77 -17.48
CA THR A 73 5.04 -3.58 -16.03
C THR A 73 5.83 -4.60 -15.24
N LEU A 74 6.04 -4.32 -13.96
CA LEU A 74 6.59 -5.28 -13.01
C LEU A 74 5.45 -5.93 -12.21
N SER A 75 5.72 -7.09 -11.67
CA SER A 75 4.83 -7.82 -10.78
C SER A 75 5.61 -8.26 -9.55
N ALA A 76 5.05 -8.01 -8.37
CA ALA A 76 5.62 -8.33 -7.07
C ALA A 76 4.84 -9.46 -6.41
N GLN A 77 5.56 -10.47 -5.93
CA GLN A 77 4.97 -11.57 -5.18
C GLN A 77 5.78 -11.82 -3.91
N LEU A 78 5.14 -11.69 -2.75
CA LEU A 78 5.72 -12.16 -1.49
C LEU A 78 5.37 -13.64 -1.29
N THR A 79 6.27 -14.38 -0.66
CA THR A 79 6.06 -15.80 -0.32
C THR A 79 4.71 -16.02 0.38
N GLY A 80 3.87 -16.89 -0.18
CA GLY A 80 2.54 -17.22 0.35
C GLY A 80 1.42 -16.21 0.00
N GLN A 81 1.73 -15.12 -0.70
CA GLN A 81 0.76 -14.15 -1.19
C GLN A 81 0.55 -14.27 -2.71
N PRO A 82 -0.60 -13.79 -3.24
CA PRO A 82 -0.77 -13.58 -4.67
C PRO A 82 0.26 -12.59 -5.23
N ALA A 83 0.53 -12.67 -6.53
CA ALA A 83 1.30 -11.65 -7.23
C ALA A 83 0.43 -10.43 -7.53
N PHE A 84 1.00 -9.23 -7.40
CA PHE A 84 0.34 -7.96 -7.69
C PHE A 84 1.13 -7.15 -8.72
N PRO A 85 0.45 -6.48 -9.66
CA PRO A 85 1.13 -5.57 -10.58
C PRO A 85 1.71 -4.38 -9.81
N MET A 86 2.88 -3.93 -10.24
CA MET A 86 3.53 -2.71 -9.78
C MET A 86 3.49 -1.65 -10.87
N PHE A 87 3.12 -0.44 -10.47
CA PHE A 87 3.06 0.75 -11.31
C PHE A 87 4.19 1.71 -10.94
N ALA A 88 4.86 2.25 -11.96
CA ALA A 88 5.95 3.19 -11.75
C ALA A 88 5.41 4.60 -11.52
N GLU A 89 5.87 5.24 -10.45
CA GLU A 89 5.72 6.68 -10.17
C GLU A 89 6.97 7.45 -10.62
N SER A 90 8.13 6.77 -10.66
CA SER A 90 9.39 7.24 -11.23
C SER A 90 10.23 6.02 -11.64
N GLU A 91 11.42 6.22 -12.25
CA GLU A 91 12.33 5.11 -12.61
C GLU A 91 12.72 4.22 -11.41
N THR A 92 12.60 4.72 -10.18
CA THR A 92 13.02 4.02 -8.95
C THR A 92 11.93 3.94 -7.89
N LYS A 93 10.69 4.38 -8.16
CA LYS A 93 9.58 4.35 -7.20
C LYS A 93 8.38 3.67 -7.82
N PHE A 94 7.84 2.71 -7.07
CA PHE A 94 6.72 1.87 -7.51
C PHE A 94 5.61 1.84 -6.45
N PHE A 95 4.40 1.54 -6.89
CA PHE A 95 3.22 1.30 -6.05
C PHE A 95 2.40 0.14 -6.59
N TYR A 96 1.57 -0.49 -5.76
CA TYR A 96 0.73 -1.66 -6.07
C TYR A 96 -0.71 -1.45 -5.57
#